data_AF-A0A350DIW1-F1
#
_entry.id   AF-A0A350DIW1-F1
#
_cell.length_a   1.000
_cell.length_b   1.000
_cell.length_c   1.000
_cell.angle_alpha   90.00
_cell.angle_beta   90.00
_cell.angle_gamma   90.00
#
_symmetry.space_group_name_H-M   'P 1'
#
loop_
_entity.id
_entity.type
_entity.pdbx_description
1 polymer ?
#
loop_
_entity_poly.entity_id
_entity_poly.type
_entity_poly.pdbx_seq_one_letter_code
_entity_poly.pdbx_strand_id
1 'polypeptide(L)'
;RLGEAISVSQGWERVISWLLAPWLNARLVATHQLNALPEALATEWCLIDQAPPSTATAGPGNRLSDLVKGAGALTEWLASIHYVDTAEAAEALLARLAPGESVVSQDGVWRGRGWLHQQSNGEGVDALLVTRRRYEELAAERERAEEALALLDEQCEAANETIETLELTREQQAEQERDHAA
;
A
#
# COMPACT_ATOMS: atom_id res chain seq x y z
N ARG A 1 -0.48 12.47 -6.14
CA ARG A 1 0.95 12.66 -5.76
C ARG A 1 1.66 11.32 -5.89
N LEU A 2 3.00 11.27 -5.96
CA LEU A 2 3.73 10.00 -6.09
C LEU A 2 3.35 9.03 -4.97
N GLY A 3 3.39 9.48 -3.71
CA GLY A 3 3.09 8.62 -2.55
C GLY A 3 1.67 8.06 -2.53
N GLU A 4 0.73 8.67 -3.26
CA GLU A 4 -0.65 8.17 -3.42
C GLU A 4 -0.76 7.20 -4.61
N ALA A 5 0.06 7.39 -5.65
CA ALA A 5 -0.01 6.63 -6.90
C ALA A 5 0.81 5.33 -6.87
N ILE A 6 1.88 5.28 -6.07
CA ILE A 6 2.74 4.10 -6.03
C ILE A 6 2.08 2.97 -5.24
N SER A 7 2.37 1.73 -5.63
CA SER A 7 2.10 0.53 -4.84
C SER A 7 3.42 -0.15 -4.48
N VAL A 8 3.51 -0.68 -3.26
CA VAL A 8 4.75 -1.22 -2.70
C VAL A 8 4.50 -2.63 -2.18
N SER A 9 5.48 -3.52 -2.39
CA SER A 9 5.45 -4.89 -1.88
C SER A 9 5.50 -4.96 -0.36
N GLN A 10 4.84 -5.98 0.21
CA GLN A 10 4.71 -6.13 1.66
C GLN A 10 6.05 -6.21 2.38
N GLY A 11 6.15 -5.45 3.47
CA GLY A 11 7.33 -5.42 4.34
C GLY A 11 8.40 -4.43 3.89
N TRP A 12 8.23 -3.78 2.75
CA TRP A 12 9.18 -2.81 2.20
C TRP A 12 8.71 -1.36 2.31
N GLU A 13 7.49 -1.12 2.79
CA GLU A 13 6.86 0.19 2.84
C GLU A 13 7.69 1.19 3.64
N ARG A 14 8.28 0.77 4.76
CA ARG A 14 9.08 1.66 5.61
C ARG A 14 10.33 2.15 4.90
N VAL A 15 11.14 1.24 4.36
CA VAL A 15 12.42 1.60 3.74
C VAL A 15 12.19 2.34 2.41
N ILE A 16 11.14 2.00 1.67
CA ILE A 16 10.77 2.72 0.44
C ILE A 16 10.20 4.10 0.76
N SER A 17 9.40 4.25 1.83
CA SER A 17 8.92 5.57 2.29
C SER A 17 10.09 6.47 2.67
N TRP A 18 11.08 5.91 3.36
CA TRP A 18 12.32 6.63 3.69
C TRP A 18 13.12 7.03 2.45
N LEU A 19 13.39 6.07 1.55
CA LEU A 19 14.19 6.28 0.35
C LEU A 19 13.53 7.28 -0.61
N LEU A 20 12.20 7.23 -0.72
CA LEU A 20 11.42 8.10 -1.59
C LEU A 20 10.95 9.39 -0.91
N ALA A 21 11.28 9.65 0.36
CA ALA A 21 10.78 10.81 1.10
C ALA A 21 10.88 12.15 0.32
N PRO A 22 11.98 12.46 -0.39
CA PRO A 22 12.06 13.70 -1.18
C PRO A 22 11.06 13.79 -2.35
N TRP A 23 10.55 12.64 -2.81
CA TRP A 23 9.73 12.49 -4.00
C TRP A 23 8.27 12.15 -3.69
N LEU A 24 7.92 11.73 -2.47
CA LEU A 24 6.56 11.28 -2.13
C LEU A 24 5.49 12.36 -2.41
N ASN A 25 5.84 13.63 -2.21
CA ASN A 25 4.96 14.77 -2.48
C ASN A 25 4.98 15.25 -3.94
N ALA A 26 5.81 14.64 -4.80
CA ALA A 26 5.90 15.00 -6.19
C ALA A 26 4.58 14.79 -6.93
N ARG A 27 4.32 15.62 -7.94
CA ARG A 27 3.17 15.44 -8.84
C ARG A 27 3.60 14.66 -10.07
N LEU A 28 2.87 13.59 -10.35
CA LEU A 28 2.94 12.88 -11.61
C LEU A 28 2.21 13.71 -12.67
N VAL A 29 2.88 13.99 -13.78
CA VAL A 29 2.38 14.84 -14.86
C VAL A 29 2.74 14.23 -16.22
N ALA A 30 2.06 14.64 -17.29
CA ALA A 30 2.44 14.23 -18.64
C ALA A 30 3.74 14.92 -19.08
N THR A 31 4.52 14.27 -19.96
CA THR A 31 5.80 14.78 -20.49
C THR A 31 5.73 16.23 -20.99
N HIS A 32 4.66 16.61 -21.72
CA HIS A 32 4.52 17.97 -22.25
C HIS A 32 4.38 19.04 -21.16
N GLN A 33 3.86 18.67 -19.98
CA GLN A 33 3.71 19.58 -18.85
C GLN A 33 5.05 19.85 -18.15
N LEU A 34 6.00 18.91 -18.24
CA LEU A 34 7.38 19.13 -17.77
C LEU A 34 8.11 20.19 -18.59
N ASN A 35 7.77 20.32 -19.88
CA ASN A 35 8.38 21.30 -20.77
C ASN A 35 7.75 22.69 -20.66
N ALA A 36 6.66 22.83 -19.91
CA ALA A 36 5.88 24.05 -19.75
C ALA A 36 6.12 24.72 -18.39
N LEU A 37 7.37 24.76 -17.92
CA LEU A 37 7.70 25.33 -16.62
C LEU A 37 7.63 26.87 -16.65
N PRO A 38 7.01 27.50 -15.63
CA PRO A 38 7.01 28.96 -15.50
C PRO A 38 8.40 29.47 -15.11
N GLU A 39 8.72 30.69 -15.53
CA GLU A 39 10.02 31.34 -15.30
C GLU A 39 10.25 31.72 -13.82
N ALA A 40 9.17 31.88 -13.05
CA ALA A 40 9.20 32.11 -11.61
C ALA A 40 8.19 31.22 -10.89
N LEU A 41 8.64 30.58 -9.81
CA LEU A 41 7.83 29.73 -8.96
C LEU A 41 7.65 30.38 -7.59
N ALA A 42 6.40 30.47 -7.12
CA ALA A 42 6.07 30.96 -5.78
C ALA A 42 6.36 29.92 -4.68
N THR A 43 6.47 28.63 -5.05
CA THR A 43 6.71 27.49 -4.16
C THR A 43 7.53 26.43 -4.88
N GLU A 44 8.26 25.60 -4.15
CA GLU A 44 9.00 24.48 -4.73
C GLU A 44 8.06 23.48 -5.41
N TRP A 45 8.38 23.09 -6.64
CA TRP A 45 7.68 22.06 -7.38
C TRP A 45 8.59 20.86 -7.59
N CYS A 46 8.08 19.67 -7.25
CA CYS A 46 8.67 18.41 -7.66
C CYS A 46 7.69 17.74 -8.63
N LEU A 47 8.07 17.63 -9.89
CA LEU A 47 7.27 17.03 -10.96
C LEU A 47 8.00 15.79 -11.48
N ILE A 48 7.25 14.73 -11.75
CA ILE A 48 7.77 13.46 -12.30
C ILE A 48 6.92 13.13 -13.52
N ASP A 49 7.55 12.72 -14.63
CA ASP A 49 6.79 12.20 -15.75
C ASP A 49 6.04 10.92 -15.32
N GLN A 50 4.75 10.87 -15.57
CA GLN A 50 3.93 9.70 -15.28
C GLN A 50 4.25 8.52 -16.20
N ALA A 51 4.85 8.76 -17.38
CA ALA A 51 5.26 7.69 -18.27
C ALA A 51 6.56 7.02 -17.78
N PRO A 52 6.59 5.69 -17.59
CA PRO A 52 7.84 4.99 -17.34
C PRO A 52 8.71 5.04 -18.61
N PRO A 53 10.05 5.07 -18.47
CA PRO A 53 10.94 5.12 -19.62
C PRO A 53 10.88 3.80 -20.39
N SER A 54 10.91 3.87 -21.72
CA SER A 54 10.81 2.70 -22.60
C SER A 54 11.98 1.71 -22.43
N THR A 55 13.07 2.14 -21.82
CA THR A 55 14.31 1.38 -21.61
C THR A 55 14.51 0.93 -20.16
N ALA A 56 13.48 0.97 -19.31
CA ALA A 56 13.53 0.34 -17.99
C ALA A 56 13.58 -1.19 -18.12
N THR A 57 14.67 -1.73 -18.65
CA THR A 57 14.97 -3.16 -18.65
C THR A 57 15.30 -3.58 -17.23
N ALA A 58 14.58 -4.58 -16.73
CA ALA A 58 14.96 -5.31 -15.53
C ALA A 58 16.36 -5.89 -15.76
N GLY A 59 17.38 -5.23 -15.20
CA GLY A 59 18.72 -5.78 -15.13
C GLY A 59 18.68 -7.09 -14.31
N PRO A 60 19.66 -8.00 -14.48
CA PRO A 60 19.70 -9.20 -13.67
C PRO A 60 19.78 -8.85 -12.18
N GLY A 61 19.14 -9.68 -11.35
CA GLY A 61 19.08 -9.53 -9.91
C GLY A 61 17.81 -8.85 -9.39
N ASN A 62 17.73 -8.73 -8.07
CA ASN A 62 16.61 -8.14 -7.33
C ASN A 62 16.67 -6.62 -7.40
N ARG A 63 15.74 -5.97 -8.12
CA ARG A 63 15.72 -4.50 -8.30
C ARG A 63 14.57 -3.86 -7.54
N LEU A 64 14.78 -2.66 -7.02
CA LEU A 64 13.75 -1.95 -6.25
C LEU A 64 12.53 -1.60 -7.12
N SER A 65 12.71 -1.48 -8.44
CA SER A 65 11.62 -1.38 -9.43
C SER A 65 10.69 -2.61 -9.47
N ASP A 66 11.14 -3.75 -8.98
CA ASP A 66 10.30 -4.94 -8.85
C ASP A 66 9.29 -4.77 -7.71
N LEU A 67 9.72 -4.09 -6.64
CA LEU A 67 8.96 -3.88 -5.41
C LEU A 67 8.03 -2.66 -5.46
N VAL A 68 8.27 -1.70 -6.37
CA VAL A 68 7.50 -0.46 -6.50
C VAL A 68 6.84 -0.37 -7.87
N LYS A 69 5.52 -0.18 -7.91
CA LYS A 69 4.74 0.06 -9.14
C LYS A 69 4.19 1.48 -9.16
N GLY A 70 3.99 2.04 -10.35
CA GLY A 70 3.39 3.37 -10.52
C GLY A 70 4.33 4.55 -10.29
N ALA A 71 5.64 4.34 -10.28
CA ALA A 71 6.63 5.39 -10.00
C ALA A 71 6.92 6.33 -11.19
N GLY A 72 6.30 6.12 -12.36
CA GLY A 72 6.55 6.91 -13.56
C GLY A 72 8.03 6.87 -13.97
N ALA A 73 8.60 8.03 -14.31
CA ALA A 73 10.00 8.17 -14.70
C ALA A 73 11.01 7.70 -13.63
N LEU A 74 10.63 7.69 -12.33
CA LEU A 74 11.51 7.18 -11.28
C LEU A 74 11.79 5.68 -11.39
N THR A 75 11.01 4.94 -12.18
CA THR A 75 11.17 3.50 -12.36
C THR A 75 12.59 3.13 -12.82
N GLU A 76 13.22 3.95 -13.67
CA GLU A 76 14.61 3.72 -14.11
C GLU A 76 15.63 3.90 -12.99
N TRP A 77 15.47 4.95 -12.17
CA TRP A 77 16.32 5.13 -11.00
C TRP A 77 16.14 3.98 -10.01
N LEU A 78 14.91 3.54 -9.76
CA LEU A 78 14.62 2.38 -8.91
C LEU A 78 15.19 1.07 -9.48
N ALA A 79 15.31 0.94 -10.81
CA ALA A 79 15.96 -0.21 -11.45
C ALA A 79 17.48 -0.24 -11.23
N SER A 80 18.11 0.92 -10.94
CA SER A 80 19.53 1.00 -10.56
C SER A 80 19.82 0.60 -9.11
N ILE A 81 18.78 0.42 -8.29
CA ILE A 81 18.90 0.09 -6.87
C ILE A 81 18.58 -1.39 -6.68
N HIS A 82 19.54 -2.16 -6.19
CA HIS A 82 19.33 -3.55 -5.77
C HIS A 82 18.64 -3.59 -4.41
N TYR A 83 17.91 -4.67 -4.12
CA TYR A 83 17.38 -4.91 -2.78
C TYR A 83 17.85 -6.25 -2.20
N VAL A 84 18.02 -6.28 -0.88
CA VAL A 84 18.44 -7.45 -0.09
C VAL A 84 17.75 -7.45 1.28
N ASP A 85 17.70 -8.58 1.96
CA ASP A 85 16.97 -8.65 3.23
C ASP A 85 17.75 -8.01 4.39
N THR A 86 19.09 -8.12 4.42
CA THR A 86 19.91 -7.67 5.55
C THR A 86 21.07 -6.74 5.15
N ALA A 87 21.56 -5.97 6.11
CA ALA A 87 22.74 -5.13 5.96
C ALA A 87 24.00 -5.91 5.56
N GLU A 88 24.20 -7.13 6.06
CA GLU A 88 25.35 -7.98 5.70
C GLU A 88 25.28 -8.42 4.23
N ALA A 89 24.08 -8.74 3.74
CA ALA A 89 23.88 -9.05 2.34
C ALA A 89 24.14 -7.83 1.44
N ALA A 90 23.81 -6.63 1.92
CA ALA A 90 24.11 -5.39 1.21
C ALA A 90 25.63 -5.18 1.08
N GLU A 91 26.37 -5.42 2.16
CA GLU A 91 27.83 -5.33 2.15
C GLU A 91 28.47 -6.34 1.18
N ALA A 92 28.00 -7.59 1.19
CA ALA A 92 28.49 -8.64 0.29
C ALA A 92 28.27 -8.29 -1.20
N LEU A 93 27.22 -7.53 -1.53
CA LEU A 93 26.90 -7.15 -2.90
C LEU A 93 27.74 -5.96 -3.41
N LEU A 94 28.33 -5.15 -2.53
CA LEU A 94 28.99 -3.88 -2.90
C LEU A 94 30.05 -4.02 -4.00
N ALA A 95 30.88 -5.06 -3.94
CA ALA A 95 31.95 -5.28 -4.92
C ALA A 95 31.42 -5.62 -6.32
N ARG A 96 30.16 -6.08 -6.41
CA ARG A 96 29.51 -6.53 -7.65
C ARG A 96 28.65 -5.45 -8.30
N LEU A 97 28.31 -4.38 -7.56
CA LEU A 97 27.52 -3.27 -8.07
C LEU A 97 28.23 -2.59 -9.23
N ALA A 98 27.53 -2.32 -10.34
CA ALA A 98 28.06 -1.53 -11.43
C ALA A 98 28.19 -0.04 -11.04
N PRO A 99 28.92 0.78 -11.81
CA PRO A 99 28.91 2.23 -11.60
C PRO A 99 27.48 2.80 -11.66
N GLY A 100 27.13 3.64 -10.69
CA GLY A 100 25.79 4.22 -10.55
C GLY A 100 24.77 3.34 -9.84
N GLU A 101 25.07 2.06 -9.59
CA GLU A 101 24.20 1.19 -8.80
C GLU A 101 24.39 1.36 -7.30
N SER A 102 23.33 1.07 -6.56
CA SER A 102 23.32 1.01 -5.10
C SER A 102 22.53 -0.22 -4.63
N VAL A 103 22.61 -0.53 -3.35
CA VAL A 103 21.85 -1.62 -2.72
C VAL A 103 21.17 -1.10 -1.46
N VAL A 104 19.90 -1.44 -1.28
CA VAL A 104 19.14 -1.14 -0.06
C VAL A 104 18.73 -2.45 0.62
N SER A 105 18.92 -2.52 1.93
CA SER A 105 18.46 -3.63 2.74
C SER A 105 17.09 -3.34 3.36
N GLN A 106 16.31 -4.38 3.62
CA GLN A 106 15.01 -4.25 4.28
C GLN A 106 15.12 -3.66 5.70
N ASP A 107 16.23 -3.93 6.39
CA ASP A 107 16.54 -3.38 7.72
C ASP A 107 17.00 -1.91 7.72
N GLY A 108 17.04 -1.25 6.55
CA GLY A 108 17.20 0.20 6.46
C GLY A 108 18.63 0.68 6.21
N VAL A 109 19.49 -0.12 5.59
CA VAL A 109 20.81 0.32 5.11
C VAL A 109 20.75 0.52 3.60
N TRP A 110 21.03 1.74 3.14
CA TRP A 110 21.19 2.04 1.72
C TRP A 110 22.65 2.40 1.45
N ARG A 111 23.26 1.73 0.46
CA ARG A 111 24.71 1.79 0.28
C ARG A 111 25.10 1.78 -1.19
N GLY A 112 26.10 2.59 -1.52
CA GLY A 112 26.83 2.55 -2.77
C GLY A 112 28.32 2.27 -2.54
N ARG A 113 29.12 2.26 -3.61
CA ARG A 113 30.56 1.95 -3.53
C ARG A 113 31.39 2.88 -2.64
N GLY A 114 30.91 4.09 -2.35
CA GLY A 114 31.65 5.12 -1.60
C GLY A 114 30.85 5.85 -0.53
N TRP A 115 29.63 5.38 -0.25
CA TRP A 115 28.75 6.05 0.71
C TRP A 115 27.79 5.04 1.34
N LEU A 116 27.33 5.37 2.55
CA LEU A 116 26.33 4.65 3.30
C LEU A 116 25.35 5.66 3.87
N HIS A 117 24.07 5.34 3.77
CA HIS A 117 22.98 6.05 4.40
C HIS A 117 22.18 5.02 5.18
N GLN A 118 21.93 5.28 6.47
CA GLN A 118 21.23 4.33 7.33
C GLN A 118 20.05 5.02 7.97
N GLN A 119 18.91 4.33 7.93
CA GLN A 119 17.70 4.77 8.60
C GLN A 119 17.91 4.71 10.12
N SER A 120 17.50 5.77 10.83
CA SER A 120 17.56 5.78 12.29
C SER A 120 16.51 4.85 12.90
N ASN A 121 16.85 4.20 14.01
CA ASN A 121 15.89 3.47 14.82
C ASN A 121 15.00 4.49 15.58
N GLY A 122 13.84 4.86 15.03
CA GLY A 122 12.89 5.77 15.69
C GLY A 122 11.75 6.26 14.79
N GLU A 123 10.84 7.06 15.34
CA GLU A 123 9.66 7.66 14.66
C GLU A 123 10.02 8.77 13.64
N GLY A 124 11.31 8.98 13.35
CA GLY A 124 11.79 10.12 12.56
C GLY A 124 11.63 9.99 11.05
N VAL A 125 11.25 8.82 10.54
CA VAL A 125 10.87 8.69 9.13
C VAL A 125 9.36 8.67 9.06
N ASP A 126 8.81 9.69 8.42
CA ASP A 126 7.43 9.73 7.96
C ASP A 126 7.18 8.50 7.08
N ALA A 127 6.66 7.45 7.72
CA ALA A 127 6.38 6.17 7.11
C ALA A 127 5.01 6.24 6.42
N LEU A 128 4.82 7.27 5.58
CA LEU A 128 3.58 7.56 4.85
C LEU A 128 3.00 6.30 4.22
N LEU A 129 3.84 5.48 3.58
CA LEU A 129 3.41 4.25 2.92
C LEU A 129 2.95 3.17 3.91
N VAL A 130 3.57 3.10 5.10
CA VAL A 130 3.13 2.21 6.19
C VAL A 130 1.77 2.66 6.71
N THR A 131 1.59 3.96 6.96
CA THR A 131 0.32 4.51 7.42
C THR A 131 -0.79 4.28 6.40
N ARG A 132 -0.52 4.52 5.11
CA ARG A 132 -1.49 4.28 4.03
C ARG A 132 -1.90 2.82 3.96
N ARG A 133 -0.94 1.89 3.98
CA ARG A 133 -1.23 0.45 4.00
C ARG A 133 -2.10 0.06 5.19
N ARG A 134 -1.75 0.53 6.40
CA ARG A 134 -2.56 0.27 7.60
C ARG A 134 -3.98 0.79 7.45
N TYR A 135 -4.15 1.95 6.83
CA TYR A 135 -5.47 2.50 6.56
C TYR A 135 -6.25 1.64 5.56
N GLU A 136 -5.63 1.17 4.49
CA GLU A 136 -6.24 0.26 3.52
C GLU A 136 -6.65 -1.07 4.17
N GLU A 137 -5.78 -1.65 5.02
CA GLU A 137 -6.08 -2.86 5.79
C GLU A 137 -7.27 -2.68 6.73
N LEU A 138 -7.29 -1.57 7.49
CA LEU A 138 -8.39 -1.25 8.39
C LEU A 138 -9.70 -0.97 7.65
N ALA A 139 -9.64 -0.33 6.47
CA ALA A 139 -10.82 -0.07 5.66
C ALA A 139 -11.43 -1.39 5.14
N ALA A 140 -10.59 -2.32 4.67
CA ALA A 140 -11.04 -3.64 4.22
C ALA A 140 -11.52 -4.53 5.38
N GLU A 141 -10.99 -4.36 6.59
CA GLU A 141 -11.52 -5.00 7.80
C GLU A 141 -12.89 -4.44 8.18
N ARG A 142 -13.04 -3.11 8.13
CA ARG A 142 -14.33 -2.44 8.39
C ARG A 142 -15.41 -2.92 7.44
N GLU A 143 -15.13 -2.95 6.14
CA GLU A 143 -16.08 -3.41 5.11
C GLU A 143 -16.54 -4.85 5.37
N ARG A 144 -15.61 -5.77 5.64
CA ARG A 144 -15.96 -7.16 6.00
C ARG A 144 -16.80 -7.25 7.28
N ALA A 145 -16.53 -6.41 8.27
CA ALA A 145 -17.32 -6.37 9.50
C ALA A 145 -18.73 -5.81 9.26
N GLU A 146 -18.86 -4.80 8.39
CA GLU A 146 -20.15 -4.23 7.98
C GLU A 146 -21.00 -5.27 7.22
N GLU A 147 -20.41 -6.03 6.30
CA GLU A 147 -21.08 -7.13 5.59
C GLU A 147 -21.54 -8.25 6.55
N ALA A 148 -20.67 -8.63 7.50
CA ALA A 148 -21.00 -9.65 8.49
C ALA A 148 -22.13 -9.21 9.44
N LEU A 149 -22.15 -7.92 9.81
CA LEU A 149 -23.21 -7.34 10.63
C LEU A 149 -24.55 -7.37 9.88
N ALA A 150 -24.58 -6.93 8.62
CA ALA A 150 -25.79 -6.94 7.80
C ALA A 150 -26.38 -8.37 7.66
N LEU A 151 -25.53 -9.37 7.44
CA LEU A 151 -25.97 -10.77 7.39
C LEU A 151 -26.57 -11.25 8.72
N LEU A 152 -26.00 -10.84 9.86
CA LEU A 152 -26.51 -11.23 11.17
C LEU A 152 -27.84 -10.53 11.49
N ASP A 153 -28.00 -9.28 11.06
CA ASP A 153 -29.26 -8.54 11.20
C ASP A 153 -30.38 -9.23 10.38
N GLU A 154 -30.12 -9.61 9.13
CA GLU A 154 -31.07 -10.40 8.32
C GLU A 154 -31.45 -11.73 8.98
N GLN A 155 -30.49 -12.41 9.61
CA GLN A 155 -30.74 -13.65 10.34
C GLN A 155 -31.60 -13.42 11.59
N CYS A 156 -31.38 -12.32 12.31
CA CYS A 156 -32.18 -11.94 13.46
C CYS A 156 -33.62 -11.64 13.06
N GLU A 157 -33.83 -10.87 11.98
CA GLU A 157 -35.15 -10.56 11.45
C GLU A 157 -35.90 -11.84 11.05
N ALA A 158 -35.27 -12.72 10.28
CA ALA A 158 -35.87 -14.00 9.88
C ALA A 158 -36.20 -14.91 11.07
N ALA A 159 -35.35 -14.93 12.10
CA ALA A 159 -35.61 -15.67 13.33
C ALA A 159 -36.80 -15.09 14.10
N ASN A 160 -36.92 -13.75 14.15
CA ASN A 160 -38.05 -13.08 14.79
C ASN A 160 -39.37 -13.36 14.07
N GLU A 161 -39.40 -13.27 12.74
CA GLU A 161 -40.57 -13.66 11.93
C GLU A 161 -40.94 -15.14 12.16
N THR A 162 -39.94 -16.02 12.28
CA THR A 162 -40.17 -17.44 12.58
C THR A 162 -40.79 -17.63 13.98
N ILE A 163 -40.34 -16.87 14.98
CA ILE A 163 -40.93 -16.91 16.33
C ILE A 163 -42.38 -16.43 16.30
N GLU A 164 -42.67 -15.29 15.66
CA GLU A 164 -44.02 -14.73 15.57
C GLU A 164 -45.00 -15.69 14.88
N THR A 165 -44.56 -16.34 13.78
CA THR A 165 -45.39 -17.33 13.09
C THR A 165 -45.66 -18.58 13.92
N LEU A 166 -44.67 -19.05 14.69
CA LEU A 166 -44.83 -20.18 15.61
C LEU A 166 -45.77 -19.84 16.78
N GLU A 167 -45.67 -18.63 17.33
CA GLU A 167 -46.56 -18.14 18.39
C GLU A 167 -48.01 -18.08 17.90
N LEU A 168 -48.25 -17.48 16.72
CA LEU A 168 -49.58 -17.39 16.13
C LEU A 168 -50.18 -18.77 15.82
N THR A 169 -49.35 -19.71 15.34
CA THR A 169 -49.77 -21.10 15.10
C THR A 169 -50.16 -21.79 16.41
N ARG A 170 -49.39 -21.57 17.48
CA ARG A 170 -49.66 -22.12 18.81
C ARG A 170 -50.97 -21.60 19.40
N GLU A 171 -51.25 -20.30 19.25
CA GLU A 171 -52.50 -19.69 19.71
C GLU A 171 -53.72 -20.26 18.97
N GLN A 172 -53.64 -20.38 17.65
CA GLN A 172 -54.70 -20.98 16.83
C GLN A 172 -55.00 -22.43 17.22
N GLN A 173 -53.97 -23.23 17.48
CA GLN A 173 -54.15 -24.61 17.94
C GLN A 173 -54.85 -24.65 19.30
N ALA A 174 -54.47 -23.77 20.23
CA ALA A 174 -55.07 -23.71 21.56
C ALA A 174 -56.55 -23.27 21.52
N GLU A 175 -56.92 -22.40 20.59
CA GLU A 175 -58.33 -22.02 20.35
C GLU A 175 -59.14 -23.19 19.78
N GLN A 176 -58.62 -23.88 18.76
CA GLN A 176 -59.28 -25.06 18.18
C GLN A 176 -59.52 -26.17 19.21
N GLU A 177 -58.53 -26.44 20.08
CA GLU A 177 -58.69 -27.42 21.15
C GLU A 177 -59.78 -27.03 22.15
N ARG A 178 -59.93 -25.73 22.48
CA ARG A 178 -61.00 -25.24 23.36
C ARG A 178 -62.37 -25.39 22.71
N ASP A 179 -62.49 -25.03 21.44
CA ASP A 179 -63.75 -25.12 20.69
C ASP A 179 -64.21 -26.58 20.51
N HIS A 180 -63.28 -27.53 20.38
CA HIS A 180 -63.60 -28.96 20.33
C HIS A 180 -63.95 -29.59 21.68
N ALA A 181 -63.56 -28.96 22.80
CA ALA A 181 -63.81 -29.44 24.14
C ALA A 181 -65.11 -28.89 24.78
N ALA A 182 -65.73 -27.88 24.16
CA ALA A 182 -66.99 -27.25 24.59
C ALA A 182 -68.23 -27.90 23.94
#